data_AF-M1D6F4-F1
#
_entry.id   AF-M1D6F4-F1
#
_cell.length_a   1.000
_cell.length_b   1.000
_cell.length_c   1.000
_cell.angle_alpha   90.00
_cell.angle_beta   90.00
_cell.angle_gamma   90.00
#
_symmetry.space_group_name_H-M   'P 1'
#
loop_
_entity.id
_entity.type
_entity.pdbx_description
1 polymer ?
#
loop_
_entity_poly.entity_id
_entity_poly.type
_entity_poly.pdbx_seq_one_letter_code
_entity_poly.pdbx_strand_id
1 'polypeptide(L)'
;MSYFPLIILKLYYPQLKARYGGSYVLAITTSADNEVEVENMVRQICPNANKVYHLSGTQKFELPKHESKIADVFQLVENAKSRFPIYAWGMADTTLEDVFIKVASSAQSFNEA
;
A
#
# COMPACT_ATOMS: atom_id res chain seq x y z
N MET A 1 4.89 22.79 -28.44
CA MET A 1 4.15 21.59 -27.99
C MET A 1 4.18 21.55 -26.47
N SER A 2 3.06 21.12 -25.90
CA SER A 2 2.52 21.54 -24.60
C SER A 2 3.27 21.00 -23.37
N TYR A 3 3.91 21.89 -22.60
CA TYR A 3 4.44 21.62 -21.24
C TYR A 3 3.36 21.74 -20.14
N PHE A 4 2.12 22.06 -20.51
CA PHE A 4 1.03 22.32 -19.57
C PHE A 4 0.69 21.15 -18.60
N PRO A 5 0.74 19.86 -18.99
CA PRO A 5 0.41 18.77 -18.07
C PRO A 5 1.42 18.63 -16.92
N LEU A 6 2.72 18.86 -17.18
CA LEU A 6 3.76 18.74 -16.17
C LEU A 6 3.70 19.86 -15.11
N ILE A 7 3.23 21.04 -15.49
CA ILE A 7 3.12 22.19 -14.58
C ILE A 7 1.99 21.97 -13.56
N ILE A 8 0.85 21.42 -14.01
CA ILE A 8 -0.26 21.06 -13.12
C ILE A 8 0.17 20.00 -12.10
N LEU A 9 0.90 18.97 -12.54
CA LEU A 9 1.42 17.95 -11.64
C LEU A 9 2.41 18.54 -10.61
N LYS A 10 3.32 19.43 -11.02
CA LYS A 10 4.28 20.08 -10.11
C LYS A 10 3.61 21.01 -9.10
N LEU A 11 2.54 21.71 -9.48
CA LEU A 11 1.79 22.60 -8.59
C LEU A 11 0.95 21.81 -7.56
N TYR A 12 0.38 20.68 -7.96
CA TYR A 12 -0.43 19.83 -7.08
C TYR A 12 0.38 18.77 -6.31
N TYR A 13 1.63 18.52 -6.71
CA TYR A 13 2.54 17.55 -6.09
C TYR A 13 2.61 17.60 -4.56
N PRO A 14 2.73 18.78 -3.90
CA PRO A 14 2.75 18.84 -2.44
C PRO A 14 1.45 18.32 -1.82
N GLN A 15 0.30 18.60 -2.46
CA GLN A 15 -1.02 18.20 -1.99
C GLN A 15 -1.26 16.70 -2.21
N LEU A 16 -0.80 16.16 -3.34
CA LEU A 16 -0.88 14.72 -3.62
C LEU A 16 0.07 13.92 -2.71
N LYS A 17 1.29 14.40 -2.46
CA LYS A 17 2.17 13.78 -1.45
C LYS A 17 1.60 13.87 -0.04
N ALA A 18 1.01 15.00 0.34
CA ALA A 18 0.37 15.15 1.65
C ALA A 18 -0.82 14.19 1.81
N ARG A 19 -1.62 14.00 0.75
CA ARG A 19 -2.83 13.16 0.79
C ARG A 19 -2.56 11.67 0.59
N TYR A 20 -1.52 11.30 -0.15
CA TYR A 20 -1.29 9.91 -0.57
C TYR A 20 0.13 9.38 -0.32
N GLY A 21 1.11 10.22 0.03
CA GLY A 21 2.50 9.80 0.33
C GLY A 21 2.77 9.44 1.80
N GLY A 22 1.71 9.35 2.61
CA GLY A 22 1.76 9.12 4.05
C GLY A 22 1.77 7.66 4.48
N SER A 23 1.94 6.71 3.56
CA SER A 23 1.84 5.28 3.84
C SER A 23 3.04 4.49 3.31
N TYR A 24 3.32 3.35 3.95
CA TYR A 24 4.09 2.26 3.37
C TYR A 24 3.15 1.33 2.61
N VAL A 25 3.66 0.72 1.55
CA VAL A 25 3.00 -0.36 0.84
C VAL A 25 3.70 -1.66 1.22
N LEU A 26 2.98 -2.58 1.85
CA LEU A 26 3.42 -3.96 2.09
C LEU A 26 2.75 -4.88 1.09
N ALA A 27 3.53 -5.67 0.35
CA ALA A 27 3.04 -6.79 -0.43
C ALA A 27 3.59 -8.08 0.18
N ILE A 28 2.74 -9.08 0.35
CA ILE A 28 3.11 -10.37 0.94
C ILE A 28 2.33 -11.50 0.27
N THR A 29 3.02 -12.57 -0.09
CA THR A 29 2.48 -13.70 -0.84
C THR A 29 2.57 -14.97 0.00
N THR A 30 1.44 -15.61 0.25
CA THR A 30 1.29 -16.84 1.03
C THR A 30 0.36 -17.83 0.34
N SER A 31 0.14 -19.00 0.93
CA SER A 31 -1.00 -19.83 0.54
C SER A 31 -2.32 -19.19 1.01
N ALA A 32 -3.42 -19.56 0.36
CA ALA A 32 -4.75 -19.04 0.67
C ALA A 32 -5.16 -19.28 2.13
N ASP A 33 -4.76 -20.42 2.72
CA ASP A 33 -5.09 -20.76 4.10
C ASP A 33 -4.46 -19.82 5.14
N ASN A 34 -3.37 -19.13 4.77
CA ASN A 34 -2.62 -18.26 5.69
C ASN A 34 -2.97 -16.76 5.53
N GLU A 35 -3.81 -16.42 4.56
CA GLU A 35 -4.14 -15.04 4.24
C GLU A 35 -4.88 -14.28 5.33
N VAL A 36 -5.75 -14.98 6.06
CA VAL A 36 -6.48 -14.40 7.20
C VAL A 36 -5.50 -14.10 8.33
N GLU A 37 -4.54 -14.98 8.54
CA GLU A 37 -3.54 -14.80 9.59
C GLU A 37 -2.62 -13.61 9.30
N VAL A 38 -2.17 -13.47 8.06
CA VAL A 38 -1.39 -12.30 7.62
C VAL A 38 -2.18 -11.01 7.84
N GLU A 39 -3.46 -10.98 7.45
CA GLU A 39 -4.31 -9.80 7.66
C GLU A 39 -4.45 -9.46 9.15
N ASN A 40 -4.64 -10.46 10.02
CA ASN A 40 -4.71 -10.26 11.46
C ASN A 40 -3.40 -9.68 12.02
N MET A 41 -2.24 -10.22 11.60
CA MET A 41 -0.93 -9.71 12.01
C MET A 41 -0.71 -8.27 11.55
N VAL A 42 -1.13 -7.92 10.33
CA VAL A 42 -1.03 -6.54 9.82
C VAL A 42 -1.91 -5.59 10.65
N ARG A 43 -3.14 -5.99 10.98
CA ARG A 43 -4.04 -5.19 11.81
C ARG A 43 -3.56 -5.02 13.26
N GLN A 44 -2.74 -5.93 13.77
CA GLN A 44 -2.14 -5.78 15.10
C GLN A 44 -1.09 -4.65 15.15
N ILE A 45 -0.30 -4.48 14.08
CA ILE A 45 0.69 -3.41 14.02
C ILE A 45 0.10 -2.09 13.51
N CYS A 46 -0.91 -2.15 12.65
CA CYS A 46 -1.52 -0.99 12.03
C CYS A 46 -3.03 -1.23 11.84
N PRO A 47 -3.86 -0.88 12.83
CA PRO A 47 -5.30 -1.12 12.80
C PRO A 47 -5.99 -0.47 11.60
N ASN A 48 -5.48 0.69 11.17
CA ASN A 48 -6.00 1.43 10.01
C ASN A 48 -5.32 1.04 8.69
N ALA A 49 -4.67 -0.12 8.64
CA ALA A 49 -4.14 -0.66 7.39
C ALA A 49 -5.27 -0.85 6.36
N ASN A 50 -5.07 -0.29 5.17
CA ASN A 50 -6.00 -0.43 4.06
C ASN A 50 -5.56 -1.57 3.15
N LYS A 51 -6.40 -2.60 2.97
CA LYS A 51 -6.12 -3.70 2.05
C LYS A 51 -6.48 -3.26 0.63
N VAL A 52 -5.48 -3.09 -0.22
CA VAL A 52 -5.64 -2.54 -1.58
C VAL A 52 -6.16 -3.60 -2.55
N TYR A 53 -5.60 -4.81 -2.50
CA TYR A 53 -6.08 -5.95 -3.28
C TYR A 53 -5.60 -7.28 -2.69
N HIS A 54 -6.24 -8.34 -3.17
CA HIS A 54 -5.80 -9.72 -3.02
C HIS A 54 -5.83 -10.40 -4.41
N LEU A 55 -4.70 -10.96 -4.85
CA LEU A 55 -4.60 -11.70 -6.11
C LEU A 55 -3.55 -12.81 -6.00
N SER A 56 -3.96 -14.04 -6.32
CA SER A 56 -3.06 -15.22 -6.41
C SER A 56 -2.19 -15.41 -5.16
N GLY A 57 -2.80 -15.37 -3.97
CA GLY A 57 -2.07 -15.50 -2.69
C GLY A 57 -1.31 -14.25 -2.25
N THR A 58 -1.24 -13.20 -3.09
CA THR A 58 -0.59 -11.93 -2.75
C THR A 58 -1.60 -10.96 -2.17
N GLN A 59 -1.32 -10.45 -0.99
CA GLN A 59 -2.07 -9.38 -0.33
C GLN A 59 -1.24 -8.09 -0.33
N LYS A 60 -1.85 -6.98 -0.76
CA LYS A 60 -1.24 -5.65 -0.69
C LYS A 60 -1.94 -4.81 0.35
N PHE A 61 -1.17 -4.23 1.27
CA PHE A 61 -1.63 -3.36 2.34
C PHE A 61 -0.97 -1.99 2.23
N GLU A 62 -1.74 -0.96 2.52
CA GLU A 62 -1.24 0.39 2.78
C GLU A 62 -1.26 0.64 4.27
N LEU A 63 -0.08 0.92 4.82
CA LEU A 63 0.14 1.12 6.24
C LEU A 63 0.44 2.60 6.48
N PRO A 64 -0.45 3.36 7.12
CA PRO A 64 -0.15 4.73 7.52
C PRO A 64 1.16 4.83 8.32
N LYS A 65 2.09 5.68 7.87
CA LYS A 65 3.43 5.84 8.48
C LYS A 65 3.39 6.35 9.91
N HIS A 66 2.32 7.02 10.31
CA HIS A 66 2.17 7.50 11.68
C HIS A 66 1.79 6.38 12.66
N GLU A 67 1.31 5.25 12.15
CA GLU A 67 0.96 4.05 12.94
C GLU A 67 1.95 2.90 12.76
N SER A 68 2.77 2.94 11.70
CA SER A 68 3.66 1.84 11.35
C SER A 68 5.12 2.30 11.30
N LYS A 69 5.98 1.65 12.08
CA LYS A 69 7.43 1.76 11.89
C LYS A 69 7.88 0.64 10.98
N ILE A 70 8.90 0.92 10.18
CA ILE A 70 9.54 -0.09 9.33
C ILE A 70 9.93 -1.34 10.15
N ALA A 71 10.49 -1.14 11.34
CA ALA A 71 10.89 -2.24 12.23
C ALA A 71 9.72 -3.18 12.57
N ASP A 72 8.52 -2.66 12.81
CA ASP A 72 7.33 -3.45 13.14
C ASP A 72 6.90 -4.32 11.96
N VAL A 73 7.03 -3.81 10.72
CA VAL A 73 6.73 -4.55 9.50
C VAL A 73 7.74 -5.68 9.28
N PHE A 74 9.02 -5.43 9.49
CA PHE A 74 10.05 -6.48 9.44
C PHE A 74 9.78 -7.56 10.48
N GLN A 75 9.49 -7.18 11.73
CA GLN A 75 9.19 -8.12 12.80
C GLN A 75 7.92 -8.94 12.52
N LEU A 76 6.89 -8.33 11.96
CA LEU A 76 5.69 -9.03 11.49
C LEU A 76 6.04 -10.12 10.48
N VAL A 77 6.87 -9.81 9.49
CA VAL A 77 7.24 -10.78 8.46
C VAL A 77 8.08 -11.91 9.02
N GLU A 78 9.02 -11.63 9.92
CA GLU A 78 9.82 -12.68 10.58
C GLU A 78 8.93 -13.58 11.46
N ASN A 79 7.96 -13.01 12.17
CA ASN A 79 6.96 -13.77 12.91
C ASN A 79 6.06 -14.61 12.00
N ALA A 80 5.74 -14.12 10.80
CA ALA A 80 4.92 -14.88 9.86
C ALA A 80 5.71 -16.07 9.29
N LYS A 81 6.98 -15.84 8.91
CA LYS A 81 7.90 -16.89 8.43
C LYS A 81 8.13 -18.02 9.44
N SER A 82 8.07 -17.74 10.74
CA SER A 82 8.21 -18.78 11.77
C SER A 82 6.96 -19.67 11.91
N ARG A 83 5.82 -19.24 11.34
CA ARG A 83 4.53 -19.91 11.46
C ARG A 83 4.11 -20.61 10.17
N PHE A 84 4.41 -20.03 9.01
CA PHE A 84 4.07 -20.57 7.71
C PHE A 84 4.99 -20.04 6.59
N PRO A 85 5.04 -20.71 5.42
CA PRO A 85 5.83 -20.25 4.29
C PRO A 85 5.36 -18.89 3.74
N ILE A 86 6.29 -17.95 3.62
CA ILE A 86 6.14 -16.72 2.84
C ILE A 86 6.84 -16.92 1.51
N TYR A 87 6.10 -16.89 0.40
CA TYR A 87 6.65 -17.12 -0.95
C TYR A 87 7.37 -15.88 -1.50
N ALA A 88 6.82 -14.71 -1.22
CA ALA A 88 7.41 -13.43 -1.59
C ALA A 88 6.89 -12.35 -0.64
N TRP A 89 7.70 -11.32 -0.40
CA TRP A 89 7.23 -10.11 0.26
C TRP A 89 8.11 -8.93 -0.12
N GLY A 90 7.57 -7.72 0.02
CA GLY A 90 8.31 -6.48 -0.20
C GLY A 90 7.60 -5.31 0.44
N MET A 91 8.36 -4.28 0.76
CA MET A 91 7.84 -3.04 1.30
C MET A 91 8.41 -1.87 0.50
N ALA A 92 7.56 -0.90 0.16
CA ALA A 92 7.95 0.33 -0.52
C ALA A 92 7.27 1.54 0.12
N ASP A 93 7.87 2.71 -0.05
CA ASP A 93 7.14 3.96 0.11
C ASP A 93 6.10 4.09 -1.02
N THR A 94 4.93 4.67 -0.74
CA THR A 94 4.00 5.03 -1.80
C THR A 94 4.68 5.99 -2.78
N THR A 95 4.81 5.59 -4.04
CA THR A 95 5.48 6.40 -5.06
C THR A 95 4.50 7.36 -5.73
N LEU A 96 5.00 8.33 -6.51
CA LEU A 96 4.13 9.26 -7.23
C LEU A 96 3.29 8.58 -8.29
N GLU A 97 3.80 7.48 -8.86
CA GLU A 97 3.09 6.64 -9.81
C GLU A 97 1.87 6.00 -9.14
N ASP A 98 2.02 5.45 -7.91
CA ASP A 98 0.88 4.93 -7.13
C ASP A 98 -0.15 6.03 -6.84
N VAL A 99 0.33 7.22 -6.48
CA VAL A 99 -0.51 8.39 -6.20
C VAL A 99 -1.26 8.86 -7.45
N PHE A 100 -0.60 8.88 -8.61
CA PHE A 100 -1.20 9.25 -9.88
C PHE A 100 -2.24 8.23 -10.34
N ILE A 101 -1.94 6.93 -10.23
CA ILE A 101 -2.89 5.86 -10.53
C ILE A 101 -4.14 5.99 -9.66
N LYS A 102 -3.98 6.19 -8.34
CA LYS A 102 -5.12 6.41 -7.44
C LYS A 102 -5.99 7.60 -7.84
N VAL A 103 -5.37 8.74 -8.17
CA VAL A 103 -6.12 9.93 -8.58
C VAL A 103 -6.84 9.70 -9.91
N ALA A 104 -6.16 9.09 -10.90
CA ALA A 104 -6.78 8.75 -12.18
C ALA A 104 -7.96 7.77 -12.03
N SER A 105 -7.79 6.71 -11.23
CA SER A 105 -8.85 5.75 -10.94
C SER A 105 -10.02 6.40 -10.18
N SER A 106 -9.77 7.34 -9.27
CA SER A 106 -10.83 8.08 -8.57
C SER A 106 -11.60 9.08 -9.44
N ALA A 107 -10.94 9.64 -10.46
CA ALA A 107 -11.58 10.54 -11.42
C ALA A 107 -12.47 9.78 -12.39
N GLN A 108 -12.10 8.55 -12.74
CA GLN A 108 -12.88 7.69 -13.62
C GLN A 108 -14.18 7.21 -12.95
N SER A 109 -14.15 6.88 -11.66
CA SER A 109 -15.36 6.51 -10.89
C SER A 109 -16.30 7.69 -10.60
N PHE A 110 -15.84 8.94 -10.75
CA PHE A 110 -16.70 10.13 -10.64
C PHE A 110 -17.45 10.45 -11.94
N ASN A 111 -17.05 9.88 -13.07
CA ASN A 111 -17.68 10.10 -14.38
C ASN A 111 -18.78 9.07 -14.72
N GLU A 112 -18.98 8.07 -13.86
CA GLU A 112 -20.00 7.02 -14.01
C GLU A 112 -21.14 7.14 -12.97
N ALA A 113 -21.21 8.27 -12.25
CA ALA A 113 -22.28 8.61 -11.30
C ALA A 113 -23.07 9.83 -11.80
#